data_AF-A0A949NG47-F1
#
_entry.id   AF-A0A949NG47-F1
#
_cell.length_a   1.000
_cell.length_b   1.000
_cell.length_c   1.000
_cell.angle_alpha   90.00
_cell.angle_beta   90.00
_cell.angle_gamma   90.00
#
_symmetry.space_group_name_H-M   'P 1'
#
loop_
_entity.id
_entity.type
_entity.pdbx_description
1 polymer ?
#
loop_
_entity_poly.entity_id
_entity_poly.type
_entity_poly.pdbx_seq_one_letter_code
_entity_poly.pdbx_strand_id
1 'polypeptide(L)'
;MTGWKTRIKGLVLSLAVCIIVGGAFYVSNFYSSAATTGVVSMQSSNTLNVRSGPGTNYGKIGSLNNGQSVNILQDMGNGWYKIEYGSGEGYVIASSIALTAVDDGYKQQLLDAGFPESYCNALASLHSQYPNWQFVPQQTGMDWNSVVAAQCAIGKNNVENSSISSWKSIEPGAYDLSSGQWVGQDGARWVAASDGIIRYYMDPRNFLDSKYIFLFLLQSFNEGAQNTDGVNRIISGTFMANGFSENSQNYSYADVLMEAGRQSGVSPYALASAILTEQGNGTSQLISGTYPGYEGLYNYLNIGAYDDGNRDAVQRGLWYARGFDNGDTSYNRPWNSRYKSIIGGAQFYGSQYVARGQDTTYLKKFNVQGASPHTHQYMTSIYGAANESAKLSNAYDQLKDMALVFKIPVYSNMPNTVCAKPTGDGNPVNLLSNIEVSGYGLSPSFNIYTTQYSLVVDDPVAAVNISASTYDSSARILSGTGSVALKEGMNTVQITVQAQNGTTRTYTLNIAKSGGGTAENPGGENPPAGNVTKGDVNQDGSIDVLDLVRVQKAIIGLTTLNADQFAAADVNGDGTVDIIDLIRIQKHILGIQSLS
;
A
#
# COMPACT_ATOMS: atom_id res chain seq x y z
N MET A 1 47.70 -19.20 17.46
CA MET A 1 46.88 -18.98 16.26
C MET A 1 45.74 -19.99 16.32
N THR A 2 44.74 -19.95 17.22
CA THR A 2 43.74 -18.88 17.52
C THR A 2 43.16 -18.27 16.24
N GLY A 3 41.86 -18.33 15.92
CA GLY A 3 40.68 -18.87 16.60
C GLY A 3 39.46 -18.61 15.72
N TRP A 4 38.65 -19.65 15.53
CA TRP A 4 37.39 -19.71 14.77
C TRP A 4 36.22 -19.30 15.70
N LYS A 5 35.14 -18.74 15.12
CA LYS A 5 33.77 -18.44 15.67
C LYS A 5 33.44 -16.97 15.99
N THR A 6 32.11 -16.71 15.95
CA THR A 6 31.31 -15.49 16.26
C THR A 6 31.23 -14.43 15.14
N ARG A 7 30.08 -13.95 14.61
CA ARG A 7 28.64 -14.03 14.93
C ARG A 7 27.82 -13.81 13.64
N ILE A 8 26.88 -14.70 13.34
CA ILE A 8 25.70 -14.40 12.50
C ILE A 8 24.51 -14.40 13.46
N LYS A 9 23.79 -13.29 13.58
CA LYS A 9 22.52 -13.19 14.29
C LYS A 9 21.53 -12.37 13.45
N GLY A 10 20.40 -13.00 13.15
CA GLY A 10 19.09 -12.37 13.03
C GLY A 10 18.73 -11.77 11.68
N LEU A 11 18.01 -12.52 10.84
CA LEU A 11 16.69 -12.17 10.28
C LEU A 11 16.31 -13.19 9.20
N VAL A 12 15.52 -14.22 9.55
CA VAL A 12 14.77 -15.02 8.57
C VAL A 12 13.47 -15.52 9.22
N LEU A 13 12.36 -15.17 8.56
CA LEU A 13 11.01 -15.76 8.53
C LEU A 13 10.19 -15.88 9.82
N SER A 14 9.19 -15.00 9.93
CA SER A 14 7.89 -15.34 10.51
C SER A 14 6.94 -15.70 9.36
N LEU A 15 6.61 -16.98 9.22
CA LEU A 15 5.60 -17.51 8.31
C LEU A 15 4.83 -18.59 9.08
N ALA A 16 3.51 -18.63 8.89
CA ALA A 16 2.49 -19.54 9.45
C ALA A 16 2.02 -19.22 10.90
N VAL A 17 0.73 -19.23 11.26
CA VAL A 17 -0.53 -19.54 10.56
C VAL A 17 -1.64 -18.85 11.38
N CYS A 18 -2.43 -17.98 10.74
CA CYS A 18 -3.76 -17.60 11.23
C CYS A 18 -4.75 -18.57 10.59
N ILE A 19 -5.19 -19.59 11.34
CA ILE A 19 -6.44 -20.30 11.02
C ILE A 19 -7.56 -19.66 11.83
N ILE A 20 -8.54 -19.23 11.04
CA ILE A 20 -9.86 -18.67 11.35
C ILE A 20 -10.72 -19.73 12.07
N VAL A 21 -11.55 -19.31 13.03
CA VAL A 21 -13.01 -19.57 13.24
C VAL A 21 -13.30 -19.21 14.71
N GLY A 22 -14.30 -18.43 15.10
CA GLY A 22 -15.37 -17.77 14.39
C GLY A 22 -16.14 -16.89 15.37
N GLY A 23 -16.60 -15.75 14.89
CA GLY A 23 -17.57 -14.90 15.56
C GLY A 23 -18.52 -14.40 14.50
N ALA A 24 -19.57 -15.18 14.24
CA ALA A 24 -20.69 -14.75 13.42
C ALA A 24 -21.32 -13.52 14.08
N PHE A 25 -21.02 -12.34 13.53
CA PHE A 25 -21.84 -11.15 13.70
C PHE A 25 -22.66 -10.98 12.44
N TYR A 26 -23.96 -10.81 12.62
CA TYR A 26 -24.93 -10.51 11.56
C TYR A 26 -24.41 -9.36 10.69
N VAL A 27 -24.02 -9.68 9.47
CA VAL A 27 -23.70 -8.69 8.44
C VAL A 27 -25.03 -8.24 7.86
N SER A 28 -25.54 -7.09 8.27
CA SER A 28 -26.40 -6.34 7.36
C SER A 28 -25.53 -5.94 6.18
N ASN A 29 -25.93 -6.35 4.97
CA ASN A 29 -25.24 -6.06 3.71
C ASN A 29 -24.98 -4.56 3.57
N PHE A 30 -23.77 -4.13 3.91
CA PHE A 30 -23.26 -2.83 3.51
C PHE A 30 -22.42 -3.05 2.26
N TYR A 31 -23.04 -2.76 1.11
CA TYR A 31 -22.41 -2.76 -0.20
C TYR A 31 -21.16 -1.87 -0.17
N SER A 32 -20.03 -2.40 -0.62
CA SER A 32 -18.82 -1.63 -0.91
C SER A 32 -19.09 -0.84 -2.20
N SER A 33 -19.29 0.49 -2.14
CA SER A 33 -19.48 1.26 -3.37
C SER A 33 -18.14 1.74 -3.91
N ALA A 34 -17.70 1.13 -5.01
CA ALA A 34 -16.82 1.79 -5.95
C ALA A 34 -17.56 3.00 -6.59
N ALA A 35 -16.82 3.87 -7.30
CA ALA A 35 -17.40 5.03 -7.98
C ALA A 35 -18.63 4.61 -8.80
N THR A 36 -19.79 5.02 -8.34
CA THR A 36 -21.08 4.70 -8.97
C THR A 36 -21.46 5.94 -9.75
N THR A 37 -21.68 5.83 -11.06
CA THR A 37 -22.19 6.97 -11.82
C THR A 37 -23.71 6.96 -11.80
N GLY A 38 -24.32 8.13 -11.84
CA GLY A 38 -25.75 8.26 -11.99
C GLY A 38 -26.13 9.54 -12.70
N VAL A 39 -27.40 9.68 -13.04
CA VAL A 39 -27.96 10.90 -13.62
C VAL A 39 -28.98 11.48 -12.66
N VAL A 40 -29.02 12.80 -12.55
CA VAL A 40 -30.08 13.48 -11.80
C VAL A 40 -31.43 13.12 -12.43
N SER A 41 -32.35 12.59 -11.63
CA SER A 41 -33.69 12.19 -12.04
C SER A 41 -34.71 12.75 -11.05
N MET A 42 -35.26 13.92 -11.37
CA MET A 42 -36.24 14.64 -10.57
C MET A 42 -37.60 14.60 -11.27
N GLN A 43 -38.62 14.11 -10.56
CA GLN A 43 -39.97 13.95 -11.13
C GLN A 43 -40.75 15.28 -11.30
N SER A 44 -40.37 16.33 -10.58
CA SER A 44 -41.15 17.59 -10.50
C SER A 44 -40.30 18.87 -10.34
N SER A 45 -38.97 18.77 -10.39
CA SER A 45 -38.04 19.91 -10.33
C SER A 45 -37.04 19.86 -11.47
N ASN A 46 -36.66 21.03 -12.02
CA ASN A 46 -35.63 21.11 -13.05
C ASN A 46 -34.20 21.04 -12.49
N THR A 47 -34.02 21.16 -11.16
CA THR A 47 -32.70 21.14 -10.52
C THR A 47 -32.69 20.36 -9.19
N LEU A 48 -31.54 19.75 -8.89
CA LEU A 48 -31.22 19.07 -7.63
C LEU A 48 -30.20 19.91 -6.84
N ASN A 49 -30.47 20.16 -5.55
CA ASN A 49 -29.56 20.93 -4.71
C ASN A 49 -28.33 20.11 -4.30
N VAL A 50 -27.15 20.71 -4.41
CA VAL A 50 -25.90 20.18 -3.87
C VAL A 50 -25.59 20.87 -2.55
N ARG A 51 -25.26 20.09 -1.51
CA ARG A 51 -25.05 20.58 -0.13
C ARG A 51 -23.64 20.31 0.37
N SER A 52 -23.23 21.02 1.42
CA SER A 52 -21.93 20.84 2.08
C SER A 52 -21.85 19.63 3.01
N GLY A 53 -22.97 18.94 3.27
CA GLY A 53 -23.02 17.73 4.09
C GLY A 53 -24.30 16.90 3.86
N PRO A 54 -24.36 15.66 4.36
CA PRO A 54 -25.42 14.70 4.06
C PRO A 54 -26.68 14.97 4.91
N GLY A 55 -27.44 16.00 4.55
CA GLY A 55 -28.68 16.37 5.23
C GLY A 55 -29.26 17.71 4.77
N THR A 56 -30.55 17.93 5.00
CA THR A 56 -31.22 19.20 4.62
C THR A 56 -30.80 20.39 5.49
N ASN A 57 -30.20 20.13 6.65
CA ASN A 57 -29.71 21.16 7.58
C ASN A 57 -28.34 21.74 7.16
N TYR A 58 -27.65 21.10 6.20
CA TYR A 58 -26.40 21.60 5.65
C TYR A 58 -26.66 22.65 4.56
N GLY A 59 -25.75 23.63 4.46
CA GLY A 59 -25.86 24.72 3.49
C GLY A 59 -25.88 24.23 2.04
N LYS A 60 -26.69 24.89 1.20
CA LYS A 60 -26.67 24.69 -0.26
C LYS A 60 -25.41 25.33 -0.82
N ILE A 61 -24.59 24.55 -1.50
CA ILE A 61 -23.35 25.01 -2.17
C ILE A 61 -23.51 25.09 -3.69
N GLY A 62 -24.63 24.61 -4.22
CA GLY A 62 -24.92 24.69 -5.66
C GLY A 62 -26.12 23.85 -6.07
N SER A 63 -26.22 23.57 -7.37
CA SER A 63 -27.27 22.74 -7.95
C SER A 63 -26.84 22.06 -9.24
N LEU A 64 -27.46 20.93 -9.53
CA LEU A 64 -27.32 20.16 -10.76
C LEU A 64 -28.63 20.22 -11.55
N ASN A 65 -28.56 20.23 -12.87
CA ASN A 65 -29.74 20.17 -13.72
C ASN A 65 -30.28 18.74 -13.80
N ASN A 66 -31.59 18.59 -14.04
CA ASN A 66 -32.18 17.29 -14.32
C ASN A 66 -31.52 16.66 -15.56
N GLY A 67 -31.18 15.37 -15.50
CA GLY A 67 -30.41 14.65 -16.52
C GLY A 67 -28.90 14.86 -16.47
N GLN A 68 -28.37 15.71 -15.57
CA GLN A 68 -26.93 15.91 -15.41
C GLN A 68 -26.28 14.67 -14.78
N SER A 69 -25.20 14.17 -15.38
CA SER A 69 -24.42 13.06 -14.82
C SER A 69 -23.67 13.47 -13.56
N VAL A 70 -23.55 12.53 -12.62
CA VAL A 70 -22.80 12.67 -11.38
C VAL A 70 -21.90 11.47 -11.15
N ASN A 71 -20.70 11.73 -10.65
CA ASN A 71 -19.82 10.72 -10.08
C ASN A 71 -20.14 10.61 -8.59
N ILE A 72 -20.70 9.48 -8.15
CA ILE A 72 -20.94 9.19 -6.74
C ILE A 72 -19.65 8.62 -6.16
N LEU A 73 -19.06 9.39 -5.26
CA LEU A 73 -17.87 9.02 -4.50
C LEU A 73 -18.21 8.06 -3.36
N GLN A 74 -19.40 8.20 -2.76
CA GLN A 74 -19.82 7.40 -1.61
C GLN A 74 -21.34 7.39 -1.41
N ASP A 75 -21.92 6.24 -1.08
CA ASP A 75 -23.23 6.14 -0.40
C ASP A 75 -23.06 6.33 1.11
N MET A 76 -23.71 7.36 1.65
CA MET A 76 -23.62 7.70 3.07
C MET A 76 -24.50 6.81 3.95
N GLY A 77 -25.31 5.92 3.37
CA GLY A 77 -26.19 4.99 4.08
C GLY A 77 -27.37 5.65 4.81
N ASN A 78 -27.54 6.96 4.64
CA ASN A 78 -28.58 7.77 5.29
C ASN A 78 -29.48 8.51 4.29
N GLY A 79 -29.55 8.01 3.05
CA GLY A 79 -30.32 8.62 1.96
C GLY A 79 -29.60 9.74 1.20
N TRP A 80 -28.29 9.87 1.37
CA TRP A 80 -27.45 10.87 0.67
C TRP A 80 -26.29 10.21 -0.07
N TYR A 81 -25.99 10.73 -1.25
CA TYR A 81 -24.76 10.45 -1.99
C TYR A 81 -23.77 11.60 -1.82
N LYS A 82 -22.51 11.24 -1.60
CA LYS A 82 -21.38 12.14 -1.79
C LYS A 82 -20.96 12.08 -3.25
N ILE A 83 -20.83 13.23 -3.90
CA ILE A 83 -20.51 13.34 -5.32
C ILE A 83 -19.31 14.26 -5.53
N GLU A 84 -18.66 14.10 -6.68
CA GLU A 84 -17.73 15.10 -7.20
C GLU A 84 -18.52 16.35 -7.62
N TYR A 85 -18.08 17.54 -7.20
CA TYR A 85 -18.75 18.79 -7.53
C TYR A 85 -17.76 19.96 -7.65
N GLY A 86 -17.60 20.48 -8.87
CA GLY A 86 -16.60 21.50 -9.17
C GLY A 86 -15.17 20.95 -9.01
N SER A 87 -14.33 21.64 -8.24
CA SER A 87 -12.98 21.16 -7.87
C SER A 87 -12.96 20.37 -6.55
N GLY A 88 -14.12 20.15 -5.93
CA GLY A 88 -14.25 19.51 -4.63
C GLY A 88 -15.41 18.51 -4.60
N GLU A 89 -16.10 18.44 -3.47
CA GLU A 89 -17.13 17.45 -3.22
C GLU A 89 -18.44 18.14 -2.83
N GLY A 90 -19.55 17.46 -3.06
CA GLY A 90 -20.87 17.89 -2.62
C GLY A 90 -21.75 16.70 -2.24
N TYR A 91 -22.88 16.98 -1.61
CA TYR A 91 -23.82 15.95 -1.18
C TYR A 91 -25.19 16.18 -1.82
N VAL A 92 -25.78 15.11 -2.34
CA VAL A 92 -27.10 15.11 -3.00
C VAL A 92 -27.98 14.01 -2.42
N ILE A 93 -29.30 14.18 -2.54
CA ILE A 93 -30.27 13.17 -2.08
C ILE A 93 -30.18 11.95 -3.01
N ALA A 94 -30.04 10.76 -2.43
CA ALA A 94 -29.82 9.53 -3.18
C ALA A 94 -30.98 9.17 -4.10
N SER A 95 -32.23 9.33 -3.64
CA SER A 95 -33.45 9.04 -4.42
C SER A 95 -33.65 9.96 -5.63
N SER A 96 -32.84 11.02 -5.76
CA SER A 96 -32.86 11.96 -6.88
C SER A 96 -31.82 11.62 -7.94
N ILE A 97 -31.07 10.54 -7.76
CA ILE A 97 -30.08 10.05 -8.72
C ILE A 97 -30.52 8.68 -9.22
N ALA A 98 -30.73 8.56 -10.53
CA ALA A 98 -30.87 7.27 -11.19
C ALA A 98 -29.48 6.74 -11.49
N LEU A 99 -29.07 5.65 -10.85
CA LEU A 99 -27.77 5.03 -11.10
C LEU A 99 -27.70 4.57 -12.56
N THR A 100 -26.58 4.83 -13.23
CA THR A 100 -26.31 4.24 -14.55
C THR A 100 -26.25 2.73 -14.37
N ALA A 101 -27.02 1.98 -15.15
CA ALA A 101 -26.94 0.52 -15.12
C ALA A 101 -25.51 0.11 -15.45
N VAL A 102 -24.82 -0.45 -14.47
CA VAL A 102 -23.49 -0.98 -14.69
C VAL A 102 -23.64 -2.26 -15.50
N ASP A 103 -22.89 -2.43 -16.58
CA ASP A 103 -22.91 -3.65 -17.37
C ASP A 103 -22.46 -4.84 -16.51
N ASP A 104 -23.42 -5.61 -16.01
CA ASP A 104 -23.17 -6.79 -15.19
C ASP A 104 -22.38 -7.86 -15.97
N GLY A 105 -22.44 -7.86 -17.31
CA GLY A 105 -21.63 -8.73 -18.16
C GLY A 105 -20.15 -8.38 -18.10
N TYR A 106 -19.79 -7.09 -18.15
CA TYR A 106 -18.40 -6.67 -18.02
C TYR A 106 -17.86 -6.82 -16.59
N LYS A 107 -18.70 -6.62 -15.56
CA LYS A 107 -18.30 -6.95 -14.18
C LYS A 107 -17.90 -8.40 -14.04
N GLN A 108 -18.67 -9.32 -14.63
CA GLN A 108 -18.33 -10.74 -14.60
C GLN A 108 -16.98 -11.00 -15.27
N GLN A 109 -16.69 -10.35 -16.40
CA GLN A 109 -15.37 -10.44 -17.04
C GLN A 109 -14.23 -9.95 -16.12
N LEU A 110 -14.44 -8.88 -15.36
CA LEU A 110 -13.46 -8.39 -14.39
C LEU A 110 -13.23 -9.36 -13.23
N LEU A 111 -14.31 -9.95 -12.70
CA LEU A 111 -14.24 -11.00 -11.68
C LEU A 111 -13.48 -12.22 -12.20
N ASP A 112 -13.81 -12.68 -13.42
CA ASP A 112 -13.16 -13.81 -14.07
C ASP A 112 -11.67 -13.53 -14.37
N ALA A 113 -11.32 -12.26 -14.64
CA ALA A 113 -9.93 -11.82 -14.77
C ALA A 113 -9.18 -11.81 -13.42
N GLY A 114 -9.89 -11.87 -12.28
CA GLY A 114 -9.33 -11.96 -10.94
C GLY A 114 -9.39 -10.66 -10.13
N PHE A 115 -10.17 -9.66 -10.55
CA PHE A 115 -10.43 -8.51 -9.68
C PHE A 115 -11.38 -8.88 -8.52
N PRO A 116 -11.16 -8.36 -7.31
CA PRO A 116 -12.17 -8.42 -6.25
C PRO A 116 -13.39 -7.58 -6.60
N GLU A 117 -14.57 -7.96 -6.09
CA GLU A 117 -15.83 -7.24 -6.30
C GLU A 117 -15.73 -5.74 -5.98
N SER A 118 -14.98 -5.37 -4.93
CA SER A 118 -14.76 -3.97 -4.52
C SER A 118 -14.08 -3.07 -5.58
N TYR A 119 -13.54 -3.63 -6.66
CA TYR A 119 -12.98 -2.88 -7.79
C TYR A 119 -13.97 -2.73 -8.95
N CYS A 120 -14.86 -3.72 -9.12
CA CYS A 120 -15.54 -3.98 -10.39
C CYS A 120 -16.48 -2.85 -10.82
N ASN A 121 -17.18 -2.22 -9.87
CA ASN A 121 -18.12 -1.13 -10.19
C ASN A 121 -17.43 0.09 -10.80
N ALA A 122 -16.25 0.47 -10.30
CA ALA A 122 -15.51 1.63 -10.80
C ALA A 122 -14.89 1.32 -12.17
N LEU A 123 -14.31 0.13 -12.32
CA LEU A 123 -13.72 -0.30 -13.59
C LEU A 123 -14.77 -0.47 -14.69
N ALA A 124 -15.94 -1.03 -14.38
CA ALA A 124 -17.04 -1.13 -15.35
C ALA A 124 -17.58 0.27 -15.72
N SER A 125 -17.65 1.20 -14.77
CA SER A 125 -18.02 2.59 -15.04
C SER A 125 -17.00 3.30 -15.96
N LEU A 126 -15.71 3.02 -15.79
CA LEU A 126 -14.66 3.54 -16.68
C LEU A 126 -14.73 2.89 -18.05
N HIS A 127 -14.95 1.58 -18.14
CA HIS A 127 -15.09 0.88 -19.42
C HIS A 127 -16.28 1.41 -20.24
N SER A 128 -17.41 1.66 -19.58
CA SER A 128 -18.57 2.25 -20.25
C SER A 128 -18.29 3.63 -20.84
N GLN A 129 -17.39 4.41 -20.22
CA GLN A 129 -16.97 5.72 -20.73
C GLN A 129 -15.88 5.61 -21.80
N TYR A 130 -14.99 4.63 -21.66
CA TYR A 130 -13.83 4.42 -22.52
C TYR A 130 -13.75 2.94 -22.94
N PRO A 131 -14.54 2.50 -23.95
CA PRO A 131 -14.67 1.08 -24.31
C PRO A 131 -13.38 0.43 -24.80
N ASN A 132 -12.41 1.22 -25.26
CA ASN A 132 -11.11 0.73 -25.72
C ASN A 132 -10.11 0.53 -24.57
N TRP A 133 -10.46 0.88 -23.33
CA TRP A 133 -9.60 0.69 -22.17
C TRP A 133 -9.68 -0.75 -21.66
N GLN A 134 -8.51 -1.31 -21.36
CA GLN A 134 -8.34 -2.65 -20.82
C GLN A 134 -7.83 -2.58 -19.38
N PHE A 135 -8.48 -3.30 -18.47
CA PHE A 135 -8.06 -3.39 -17.06
C PHE A 135 -7.51 -4.77 -16.78
N VAL A 136 -6.28 -4.84 -16.28
CA VAL A 136 -5.58 -6.09 -15.98
C VAL A 136 -5.24 -6.12 -14.49
N PRO A 137 -5.70 -7.13 -13.72
CA PRO A 137 -5.33 -7.23 -12.33
C PRO A 137 -3.89 -7.74 -12.20
N GLN A 138 -3.12 -7.09 -11.35
CA GLN A 138 -1.82 -7.58 -10.91
C GLN A 138 -1.99 -8.20 -9.53
N GLN A 139 -2.03 -9.54 -9.50
CA GLN A 139 -2.01 -10.28 -8.24
C GLN A 139 -0.63 -10.13 -7.59
N THR A 140 -0.55 -9.32 -6.54
CA THR A 140 0.72 -9.06 -5.85
C THR A 140 1.20 -10.27 -5.05
N GLY A 141 0.26 -11.12 -4.60
CA GLY A 141 0.54 -12.21 -3.67
C GLY A 141 0.91 -11.74 -2.26
N MET A 142 0.73 -10.45 -1.95
CA MET A 142 1.14 -9.84 -0.69
C MET A 142 -0.05 -9.48 0.20
N ASP A 143 0.13 -9.69 1.49
CA ASP A 143 -0.81 -9.25 2.53
C ASP A 143 -0.79 -7.73 2.68
N TRP A 144 -1.97 -7.11 2.57
CA TRP A 144 -2.16 -5.67 2.62
C TRP A 144 -1.52 -5.01 3.84
N ASN A 145 -1.75 -5.56 5.04
CA ASN A 145 -1.23 -4.96 6.27
C ASN A 145 0.29 -5.08 6.37
N SER A 146 0.85 -6.20 5.90
CA SER A 146 2.29 -6.42 5.85
C SER A 146 2.98 -5.44 4.89
N VAL A 147 2.38 -5.21 3.71
CA VAL A 147 2.90 -4.23 2.74
C VAL A 147 2.82 -2.81 3.31
N VAL A 148 1.69 -2.42 3.89
CA VAL A 148 1.54 -1.09 4.51
C VAL A 148 2.57 -0.90 5.62
N ALA A 149 2.77 -1.88 6.50
CA ALA A 149 3.79 -1.81 7.54
C ALA A 149 5.20 -1.61 6.95
N ALA A 150 5.53 -2.32 5.86
CA ALA A 150 6.80 -2.14 5.15
C ALA A 150 6.94 -0.75 4.48
N GLN A 151 5.84 -0.09 4.15
CA GLN A 151 5.79 1.28 3.60
C GLN A 151 5.80 2.36 4.68
N CYS A 152 5.38 2.05 5.90
CA CYS A 152 5.45 2.95 7.07
C CYS A 152 6.87 3.12 7.63
N ALA A 153 7.86 2.37 7.12
CA ALA A 153 9.25 2.55 7.51
C ALA A 153 9.75 3.98 7.25
N ILE A 154 10.41 4.56 8.26
CA ILE A 154 10.93 5.93 8.23
C ILE A 154 11.85 6.12 7.00
N GLY A 155 11.66 7.24 6.30
CA GLY A 155 12.39 7.60 5.08
C GLY A 155 11.82 7.06 3.78
N LYS A 156 10.85 6.11 3.79
CA LYS A 156 10.25 5.59 2.55
C LYS A 156 9.15 6.47 1.98
N ASN A 157 8.26 6.95 2.84
CA ASN A 157 7.11 7.74 2.45
C ASN A 157 7.05 9.01 3.29
N ASN A 158 7.04 10.15 2.62
CA ASN A 158 7.11 11.47 3.23
C ASN A 158 5.91 12.33 2.82
N VAL A 159 5.55 13.26 3.70
CA VAL A 159 4.63 14.37 3.46
C VAL A 159 5.33 15.68 3.80
N GLU A 160 4.81 16.80 3.32
CA GLU A 160 5.34 18.10 3.74
C GLU A 160 5.02 18.34 5.22
N ASN A 161 5.95 18.94 5.96
CA ASN A 161 5.80 19.24 7.38
C ASN A 161 4.62 20.19 7.67
N SER A 162 4.27 21.03 6.68
CA SER A 162 3.09 21.91 6.65
C SER A 162 1.76 21.17 6.47
N SER A 163 1.77 19.86 6.16
CA SER A 163 0.55 19.06 6.03
C SER A 163 -0.17 18.95 7.38
N ILE A 164 -1.49 18.73 7.33
CA ILE A 164 -2.31 18.47 8.52
C ILE A 164 -1.73 17.33 9.35
N SER A 165 -1.87 17.40 10.68
CA SER A 165 -1.16 16.48 11.57
C SER A 165 -1.54 15.02 11.38
N SER A 166 -2.76 14.71 10.92
CA SER A 166 -3.18 13.32 10.65
C SER A 166 -2.42 12.64 9.50
N TRP A 167 -1.67 13.39 8.68
CA TRP A 167 -0.85 12.84 7.60
C TRP A 167 0.57 12.51 8.04
N LYS A 168 0.97 12.93 9.24
CA LYS A 168 2.36 12.83 9.72
C LYS A 168 2.47 11.73 10.77
N SER A 169 3.49 10.88 10.65
CA SER A 169 3.72 9.77 11.56
C SER A 169 4.17 10.26 12.94
N ILE A 170 3.78 9.54 13.99
CA ILE A 170 4.34 9.70 15.33
C ILE A 170 5.10 8.45 15.81
N GLU A 171 5.36 7.50 14.91
CA GLU A 171 6.12 6.29 15.23
C GLU A 171 7.57 6.63 15.64
N PRO A 172 8.29 5.73 16.34
CA PRO A 172 9.65 5.97 16.79
C PRO A 172 10.55 6.52 15.68
N GLY A 173 11.17 7.68 15.93
CA GLY A 173 12.04 8.38 14.98
C GLY A 173 11.33 9.34 14.02
N ALA A 174 9.99 9.36 13.96
CA ALA A 174 9.23 10.34 13.17
C ALA A 174 8.86 11.61 13.95
N TYR A 175 8.71 11.51 15.28
CA TYR A 175 8.18 12.56 16.14
C TYR A 175 8.87 12.56 17.49
N ASP A 176 9.26 13.74 17.96
CA ASP A 176 9.83 13.95 19.29
C ASP A 176 8.72 14.38 20.26
N LEU A 177 8.35 13.46 21.16
CA LEU A 177 7.32 13.68 22.17
C LEU A 177 7.65 14.80 23.16
N SER A 178 8.94 15.13 23.35
CA SER A 178 9.36 16.15 24.31
C SER A 178 9.21 17.57 23.77
N SER A 179 9.55 17.77 22.49
CA SER A 179 9.46 19.06 21.81
C SER A 179 8.15 19.25 21.03
N GLY A 180 7.42 18.17 20.80
CA GLY A 180 6.20 18.16 20.00
C GLY A 180 6.45 18.38 18.50
N GLN A 181 7.67 18.13 18.03
CA GLN A 181 8.09 18.39 16.64
C GLN A 181 8.28 17.09 15.84
N TRP A 182 7.99 17.16 14.53
CA TRP A 182 8.31 16.08 13.60
C TRP A 182 9.77 16.12 13.15
N VAL A 183 10.36 14.94 12.99
CA VAL A 183 11.74 14.77 12.56
C VAL A 183 11.83 14.84 11.02
N GLY A 184 12.62 15.80 10.53
CA GLY A 184 12.89 15.98 9.11
C GLY A 184 13.64 14.78 8.50
N GLN A 185 13.22 14.35 7.32
CA GLN A 185 13.77 13.21 6.58
C GLN A 185 14.66 13.64 5.41
N ASP A 186 14.27 14.71 4.72
CA ASP A 186 15.01 15.34 3.63
C ASP A 186 14.94 16.87 3.84
N GLY A 187 15.83 17.34 4.71
CA GLY A 187 15.71 18.65 5.34
C GLY A 187 14.47 18.79 6.23
N ALA A 188 14.18 20.01 6.67
CA ALA A 188 13.06 20.31 7.56
C ALA A 188 11.68 20.29 6.88
N ARG A 189 11.64 20.25 5.54
CA ARG A 189 10.41 20.31 4.75
C ARG A 189 9.65 19.00 4.72
N TRP A 190 10.35 17.86 4.71
CA TRP A 190 9.75 16.54 4.53
C TRP A 190 9.83 15.73 5.81
N VAL A 191 8.69 15.18 6.25
CA VAL A 191 8.57 14.36 7.46
C VAL A 191 7.88 13.04 7.12
N ALA A 192 8.08 12.02 7.96
CA ALA A 192 7.52 10.70 7.71
C ALA A 192 5.98 10.71 7.64
N ALA A 193 5.42 10.04 6.64
CA ALA A 193 3.99 9.91 6.42
C ALA A 193 3.34 8.93 7.41
N SER A 194 2.12 9.22 7.87
CA SER A 194 1.34 8.36 8.76
C SER A 194 0.82 7.10 8.05
N ASP A 195 0.52 6.05 8.82
CA ASP A 195 -0.15 4.83 8.31
C ASP A 195 -1.44 5.15 7.54
N GLY A 196 -2.27 6.04 8.07
CA GLY A 196 -3.55 6.42 7.44
C GLY A 196 -3.38 7.05 6.05
N ILE A 197 -2.43 7.97 5.87
CA ILE A 197 -2.22 8.60 4.56
C ILE A 197 -1.53 7.64 3.57
N ILE A 198 -0.65 6.75 4.07
CA ILE A 198 -0.04 5.70 3.26
C ILE A 198 -1.11 4.75 2.75
N ARG A 199 -2.00 4.25 3.62
CA ARG A 199 -3.14 3.41 3.22
C ARG A 199 -4.02 4.06 2.15
N TYR A 200 -4.32 5.35 2.29
CA TYR A 200 -5.09 6.08 1.28
C TYR A 200 -4.41 6.05 -0.11
N TYR A 201 -3.12 6.41 -0.19
CA TYR A 201 -2.41 6.46 -1.48
C TYR A 201 -2.00 5.09 -2.03
N MET A 202 -1.94 4.08 -1.17
CA MET A 202 -1.68 2.72 -1.59
C MET A 202 -2.94 2.01 -2.08
N ASP A 203 -4.13 2.34 -1.60
CA ASP A 203 -5.35 1.62 -1.98
C ASP A 203 -5.73 1.95 -3.43
N PRO A 204 -5.58 1.01 -4.38
CA PRO A 204 -5.80 1.32 -5.79
C PRO A 204 -7.22 1.78 -6.08
N ARG A 205 -8.18 1.35 -5.26
CA ARG A 205 -9.61 1.67 -5.39
C ARG A 205 -9.90 3.17 -5.22
N ASN A 206 -9.04 3.90 -4.51
CA ASN A 206 -9.15 5.36 -4.37
C ASN A 206 -8.81 6.12 -5.66
N PHE A 207 -8.30 5.45 -6.69
CA PHE A 207 -7.76 6.06 -7.90
C PHE A 207 -8.39 5.48 -9.18
N LEU A 208 -9.53 4.79 -9.06
CA LEU A 208 -10.26 4.21 -10.20
C LEU A 208 -11.26 5.20 -10.80
N ASP A 209 -10.75 6.36 -11.22
CA ASP A 209 -11.49 7.40 -11.93
C ASP A 209 -10.73 7.85 -13.19
N SER A 210 -11.38 8.61 -14.07
CA SER A 210 -10.81 8.99 -15.38
C SER A 210 -9.57 9.89 -15.29
N LYS A 211 -9.23 10.40 -14.11
CA LYS A 211 -8.08 11.27 -13.85
C LYS A 211 -6.93 10.51 -13.23
N TYR A 212 -7.18 9.71 -12.19
CA TYR A 212 -6.11 9.04 -11.43
C TYR A 212 -5.85 7.59 -11.87
N ILE A 213 -6.67 6.99 -12.73
CA ILE A 213 -6.41 5.64 -13.27
C ILE A 213 -5.05 5.54 -13.99
N PHE A 214 -4.51 6.67 -14.45
CA PHE A 214 -3.19 6.78 -15.06
C PHE A 214 -2.02 6.40 -14.13
N LEU A 215 -2.24 6.25 -12.81
CA LEU A 215 -1.30 5.59 -11.90
C LEU A 215 -0.91 4.19 -12.40
N PHE A 216 -1.87 3.54 -13.04
CA PHE A 216 -1.83 2.15 -13.45
C PHE A 216 -1.57 1.99 -14.95
N LEU A 217 -1.39 3.08 -15.72
CA LEU A 217 -1.14 2.99 -17.16
C LEU A 217 0.11 2.16 -17.42
N LEU A 218 -0.03 1.13 -18.24
CA LEU A 218 1.01 0.17 -18.55
C LEU A 218 2.12 0.83 -19.38
N GLN A 219 3.34 0.78 -18.86
CA GLN A 219 4.56 1.30 -19.48
C GLN A 219 5.39 0.19 -20.13
N SER A 220 4.95 -1.06 -20.04
CA SER A 220 5.47 -2.17 -20.85
C SER A 220 4.93 -2.10 -22.28
N PHE A 221 5.71 -2.59 -23.24
CA PHE A 221 5.29 -2.76 -24.62
C PHE A 221 4.16 -3.79 -24.69
N ASN A 222 3.07 -3.44 -25.36
CA ASN A 222 1.91 -4.28 -25.57
C ASN A 222 1.42 -4.07 -27.01
N GLU A 223 1.82 -4.97 -27.91
CA GLU A 223 1.49 -4.90 -29.34
C GLU A 223 -0.02 -5.02 -29.63
N GLY A 224 -0.79 -5.61 -28.70
CA GLY A 224 -2.25 -5.71 -28.84
C GLY A 224 -2.99 -4.39 -28.62
N ALA A 225 -2.40 -3.45 -27.89
CA ALA A 225 -3.00 -2.14 -27.62
C ALA A 225 -2.24 -0.97 -28.26
N GLN A 226 -0.94 -1.14 -28.52
CA GLN A 226 -0.05 -0.06 -28.97
C GLN A 226 0.35 -0.26 -30.42
N ASN A 227 0.17 0.78 -31.22
CA ASN A 227 0.45 0.80 -32.66
C ASN A 227 0.94 2.17 -33.14
N THR A 228 1.44 2.22 -34.38
CA THR A 228 1.99 3.43 -34.99
C THR A 228 0.98 4.58 -35.05
N ASP A 229 -0.30 4.30 -35.32
CA ASP A 229 -1.35 5.34 -35.36
C ASP A 229 -1.53 6.04 -34.02
N GLY A 230 -1.54 5.29 -32.92
CA GLY A 230 -1.59 5.89 -31.59
C GLY A 230 -0.34 6.71 -31.26
N VAL A 231 0.85 6.28 -31.71
CA VAL A 231 2.06 7.11 -31.56
C VAL A 231 1.92 8.41 -32.35
N ASN A 232 1.47 8.34 -33.61
CA ASN A 232 1.21 9.50 -34.46
C ASN A 232 0.22 10.48 -33.82
N ARG A 233 -0.82 9.97 -33.17
CA ARG A 233 -1.78 10.79 -32.42
C ARG A 233 -1.14 11.51 -31.23
N ILE A 234 -0.29 10.83 -30.46
CA ILE A 234 0.42 11.42 -29.31
C ILE A 234 1.39 12.52 -29.77
N ILE A 235 2.13 12.30 -30.85
CA ILE A 235 3.14 13.26 -31.35
C ILE A 235 2.55 14.31 -32.29
N SER A 236 1.25 14.26 -32.58
CA SER A 236 0.58 15.21 -33.48
C SER A 236 0.72 16.65 -32.98
N GLY A 237 1.05 17.56 -33.89
CA GLY A 237 1.26 18.98 -33.56
C GLY A 237 2.55 19.30 -32.79
N THR A 238 3.45 18.31 -32.63
CA THR A 238 4.74 18.48 -31.95
C THR A 238 5.90 18.46 -32.94
N PHE A 239 7.13 18.69 -32.46
CA PHE A 239 8.34 18.60 -33.29
C PHE A 239 8.60 17.18 -33.82
N MET A 240 8.02 16.15 -33.18
CA MET A 240 8.11 14.75 -33.62
C MET A 240 7.04 14.36 -34.66
N ALA A 241 6.08 15.24 -34.98
CA ALA A 241 5.03 14.95 -35.96
C ALA A 241 5.57 14.65 -37.37
N ASN A 242 6.73 15.23 -37.71
CA ASN A 242 7.40 15.04 -38.99
C ASN A 242 8.63 14.14 -38.81
N GLY A 243 8.93 13.35 -39.84
CA GLY A 243 10.14 12.53 -39.87
C GLY A 243 11.44 13.34 -39.89
N PHE A 244 12.56 12.64 -39.76
CA PHE A 244 13.90 13.20 -39.86
C PHE A 244 14.76 12.42 -40.85
N SER A 245 15.73 13.10 -41.46
CA SER A 245 16.72 12.48 -42.33
C SER A 245 18.08 12.42 -41.62
N GLU A 246 18.70 11.25 -41.63
CA GLU A 246 20.09 11.07 -41.17
C GLU A 246 20.74 9.91 -41.93
N ASN A 247 22.05 9.99 -42.18
CA ASN A 247 22.81 8.94 -42.89
C ASN A 247 22.20 8.51 -44.25
N SER A 248 21.64 9.47 -45.01
CA SER A 248 20.93 9.24 -46.28
C SER A 248 19.67 8.36 -46.15
N GLN A 249 19.12 8.21 -44.95
CA GLN A 249 17.88 7.51 -44.67
C GLN A 249 16.85 8.48 -44.08
N ASN A 250 15.58 8.24 -44.40
CA ASN A 250 14.45 8.98 -43.85
C ASN A 250 13.74 8.12 -42.81
N TYR A 251 13.51 8.69 -41.64
CA TYR A 251 12.89 8.05 -40.50
C TYR A 251 11.60 8.76 -40.11
N SER A 252 10.58 8.01 -39.74
CA SER A 252 9.44 8.52 -38.97
C SER A 252 9.71 8.36 -37.48
N TYR A 253 9.43 9.39 -36.66
CA TYR A 253 9.53 9.22 -35.21
C TYR A 253 8.60 8.13 -34.70
N ALA A 254 7.39 8.00 -35.28
CA ALA A 254 6.45 6.99 -34.85
C ALA A 254 6.99 5.56 -35.05
N ASP A 255 7.60 5.29 -36.22
CA ASP A 255 8.19 3.98 -36.51
C ASP A 255 9.41 3.71 -35.63
N VAL A 256 10.26 4.71 -35.42
CA VAL A 256 11.43 4.60 -34.54
C VAL A 256 11.01 4.37 -33.09
N LEU A 257 9.93 5.02 -32.61
CA LEU A 257 9.41 4.83 -31.26
C LEU A 257 8.75 3.46 -31.09
N MET A 258 7.99 2.98 -32.08
CA MET A 258 7.47 1.62 -32.09
C MET A 258 8.61 0.59 -32.03
N GLU A 259 9.67 0.79 -32.81
CA GLU A 259 10.85 -0.06 -32.79
C GLU A 259 11.60 0.00 -31.46
N ALA A 260 11.78 1.21 -30.91
CA ALA A 260 12.36 1.40 -29.58
C ALA A 260 11.56 0.64 -28.52
N GLY A 261 10.23 0.66 -28.61
CA GLY A 261 9.35 -0.06 -27.71
C GLY A 261 9.53 -1.57 -27.80
N ARG A 262 9.56 -2.13 -29.02
CA ARG A 262 9.82 -3.57 -29.25
C ARG A 262 11.17 -4.01 -28.68
N GLN A 263 12.24 -3.24 -28.92
CA GLN A 263 13.59 -3.62 -28.50
C GLN A 263 13.84 -3.45 -27.00
N SER A 264 13.20 -2.45 -26.37
CA SER A 264 13.40 -2.16 -24.94
C SER A 264 12.37 -2.82 -24.03
N GLY A 265 11.25 -3.28 -24.59
CA GLY A 265 10.08 -3.71 -23.84
C GLY A 265 9.27 -2.55 -23.25
N VAL A 266 9.59 -1.29 -23.56
CA VAL A 266 8.89 -0.10 -23.05
C VAL A 266 7.76 0.30 -23.98
N SER A 267 6.67 0.85 -23.43
CA SER A 267 5.57 1.39 -24.21
C SER A 267 6.04 2.54 -25.12
N PRO A 268 5.81 2.48 -26.45
CA PRO A 268 6.09 3.58 -27.36
C PRO A 268 5.25 4.81 -27.05
N TYR A 269 4.07 4.65 -26.44
CA TYR A 269 3.24 5.77 -25.98
C TYR A 269 3.91 6.47 -24.80
N ALA A 270 4.44 5.71 -23.83
CA ALA A 270 5.20 6.26 -22.72
C ALA A 270 6.51 6.93 -23.18
N LEU A 271 7.24 6.34 -24.13
CA LEU A 271 8.45 6.92 -24.71
C LEU A 271 8.15 8.25 -25.43
N ALA A 272 7.10 8.29 -26.25
CA ALA A 272 6.66 9.51 -26.93
C ALA A 272 6.33 10.62 -25.92
N SER A 273 5.48 10.32 -24.92
CA SER A 273 5.12 11.29 -23.87
C SER A 273 6.32 11.76 -23.04
N ALA A 274 7.25 10.86 -22.73
CA ALA A 274 8.48 11.21 -22.01
C ALA A 274 9.33 12.19 -22.83
N ILE A 275 9.60 11.90 -24.10
CA ILE A 275 10.39 12.81 -24.97
C ILE A 275 9.72 14.18 -25.08
N LEU A 276 8.40 14.25 -25.22
CA LEU A 276 7.68 15.53 -25.27
C LEU A 276 7.79 16.32 -23.96
N THR A 277 7.75 15.62 -22.83
CA THR A 277 7.93 16.25 -21.51
C THR A 277 9.36 16.77 -21.33
N GLU A 278 10.35 15.98 -21.72
CA GLU A 278 11.78 16.28 -21.53
C GLU A 278 12.31 17.33 -22.50
N GLN A 279 11.80 17.38 -23.73
CA GLN A 279 12.31 18.24 -24.80
C GLN A 279 11.41 19.44 -25.12
N GLY A 280 10.17 19.46 -24.63
CA GLY A 280 9.19 20.49 -24.94
C GLY A 280 9.02 20.68 -26.44
N ASN A 281 9.39 21.87 -26.94
CA ASN A 281 9.31 22.22 -28.37
C ASN A 281 10.41 21.58 -29.24
N GLY A 282 11.27 20.73 -28.67
CA GLY A 282 12.34 20.07 -29.41
C GLY A 282 13.55 20.95 -29.71
N THR A 283 13.72 22.05 -28.99
CA THR A 283 14.78 23.05 -29.20
C THR A 283 15.94 22.92 -28.21
N SER A 284 15.92 21.90 -27.35
CA SER A 284 16.97 21.63 -26.37
C SER A 284 18.30 21.36 -27.05
N GLN A 285 19.38 21.87 -26.45
CA GLN A 285 20.74 21.58 -26.89
C GLN A 285 21.12 20.10 -26.75
N LEU A 286 20.41 19.33 -25.91
CA LEU A 286 20.59 17.88 -25.79
C LEU A 286 20.21 17.12 -27.06
N ILE A 287 19.40 17.71 -27.95
CA ILE A 287 18.95 17.06 -29.19
C ILE A 287 19.29 17.90 -30.44
N SER A 288 20.11 18.94 -30.31
CA SER A 288 20.49 19.80 -31.44
C SER A 288 21.47 19.10 -32.38
N GLY A 289 22.38 18.29 -31.83
CA GLY A 289 23.52 17.71 -32.55
C GLY A 289 24.61 18.74 -32.90
N THR A 290 24.50 19.98 -32.41
CA THR A 290 25.42 21.09 -32.75
C THR A 290 26.09 21.70 -31.52
N TYR A 291 25.95 21.07 -30.35
CA TYR A 291 26.54 21.60 -29.12
C TYR A 291 28.08 21.53 -29.17
N PRO A 292 28.81 22.64 -28.95
CA PRO A 292 30.26 22.69 -29.09
C PRO A 292 31.00 21.62 -28.27
N GLY A 293 31.88 20.87 -28.93
CA GLY A 293 32.64 19.79 -28.31
C GLY A 293 31.85 18.50 -28.08
N TYR A 294 30.58 18.43 -28.49
CA TYR A 294 29.70 17.25 -28.47
C TYR A 294 28.88 17.13 -29.78
N GLU A 295 29.42 17.62 -30.89
CA GLU A 295 28.76 17.63 -32.19
C GLU A 295 28.36 16.21 -32.63
N GLY A 296 27.16 16.11 -33.21
CA GLY A 296 26.58 14.86 -33.67
C GLY A 296 26.01 13.94 -32.57
N LEU A 297 26.09 14.33 -31.29
CA LEU A 297 25.50 13.57 -30.18
C LEU A 297 24.09 14.07 -29.83
N TYR A 298 23.23 13.13 -29.43
CA TYR A 298 21.84 13.37 -29.09
C TYR A 298 21.45 12.65 -27.81
N ASN A 299 20.57 13.23 -27.00
CA ASN A 299 20.01 12.65 -25.79
C ASN A 299 18.53 13.04 -25.63
N TYR A 300 17.62 12.26 -26.22
CA TYR A 300 16.19 12.56 -26.26
C TYR A 300 15.46 12.37 -24.92
N LEU A 301 16.03 11.60 -24.00
CA LEU A 301 15.41 11.24 -22.72
C LEU A 301 16.15 11.84 -21.51
N ASN A 302 17.00 12.86 -21.73
CA ASN A 302 17.77 13.54 -20.69
C ASN A 302 18.56 12.61 -19.76
N ILE A 303 18.99 11.44 -20.27
CA ILE A 303 19.64 10.42 -19.45
C ILE A 303 21.02 10.91 -19.01
N GLY A 304 21.23 10.95 -17.69
CA GLY A 304 22.47 11.46 -17.10
C GLY A 304 22.61 12.99 -17.11
N ALA A 305 21.56 13.73 -17.49
CA ALA A 305 21.57 15.19 -17.51
C ALA A 305 21.24 15.76 -16.10
N TYR A 306 22.27 16.20 -15.39
CA TYR A 306 22.16 16.98 -14.15
C TYR A 306 23.41 17.82 -13.95
N ASP A 307 23.29 18.93 -13.22
CA ASP A 307 24.43 19.74 -12.82
C ASP A 307 25.24 19.01 -11.75
N ASP A 308 26.55 18.88 -11.95
CA ASP A 308 27.46 18.19 -11.04
C ASP A 308 28.52 19.07 -10.41
N GLY A 309 28.36 20.39 -10.54
CA GLY A 309 29.30 21.41 -10.10
C GLY A 309 30.45 21.65 -11.08
N ASN A 310 30.74 20.72 -12.00
CA ASN A 310 31.80 20.86 -13.01
C ASN A 310 31.24 20.95 -14.45
N ARG A 311 30.09 20.34 -14.71
CA ARG A 311 29.38 20.34 -15.98
C ARG A 311 27.94 20.76 -15.76
N ASP A 312 27.42 21.58 -16.67
CA ASP A 312 25.99 21.83 -16.72
C ASP A 312 25.23 20.56 -17.14
N ALA A 313 23.91 20.56 -16.95
CA ALA A 313 23.08 19.39 -17.25
C ALA A 313 23.14 18.95 -18.73
N VAL A 314 23.30 19.89 -19.67
CA VAL A 314 23.39 19.59 -21.12
C VAL A 314 24.71 18.89 -21.41
N GLN A 315 25.83 19.44 -20.94
CA GLN A 315 27.16 18.86 -21.07
C GLN A 315 27.22 17.47 -20.46
N ARG A 316 26.65 17.29 -19.26
CA ARG A 316 26.64 15.99 -18.58
C ARG A 316 25.83 14.95 -19.36
N GLY A 317 24.66 15.33 -19.87
CA GLY A 317 23.82 14.45 -20.69
C GLY A 317 24.48 14.05 -22.01
N LEU A 318 25.16 14.98 -22.70
CA LEU A 318 25.89 14.67 -23.95
C LEU A 318 27.18 13.87 -23.70
N TRP A 319 27.84 14.09 -22.56
CA TRP A 319 28.95 13.24 -22.13
C TRP A 319 28.49 11.80 -21.85
N TYR A 320 27.34 11.63 -21.20
CA TYR A 320 26.75 10.29 -21.05
C TYR A 320 26.43 9.65 -22.41
N ALA A 321 25.87 10.43 -23.34
CA ALA A 321 25.50 9.99 -24.69
C ALA A 321 26.70 9.53 -25.54
N ARG A 322 27.89 10.10 -25.32
CA ARG A 322 29.14 9.68 -25.98
C ARG A 322 29.56 8.25 -25.62
N GLY A 323 29.09 7.72 -24.48
CA GLY A 323 29.80 6.64 -23.79
C GLY A 323 30.98 7.23 -23.05
N PHE A 324 31.24 6.76 -21.83
CA PHE A 324 32.33 7.26 -21.01
C PHE A 324 33.67 7.23 -21.78
N ASP A 325 34.68 7.99 -21.33
CA ASP A 325 36.01 8.05 -21.98
C ASP A 325 36.74 6.69 -22.04
N ASN A 326 36.12 5.60 -21.57
CA ASN A 326 36.57 4.22 -21.67
C ASN A 326 35.99 3.42 -22.87
N GLY A 327 35.17 4.03 -23.74
CA GLY A 327 34.58 3.37 -24.90
C GLY A 327 33.32 2.54 -24.61
N ASP A 328 32.56 2.86 -23.56
CA ASP A 328 31.31 2.17 -23.22
C ASP A 328 30.26 2.24 -24.35
N THR A 329 29.84 1.07 -24.83
CA THR A 329 28.85 0.90 -25.91
C THR A 329 27.47 0.45 -25.42
N SER A 330 27.27 0.38 -24.10
CA SER A 330 25.99 -0.06 -23.54
C SER A 330 24.85 0.84 -24.00
N TYR A 331 23.69 0.23 -24.25
CA TYR A 331 22.49 0.92 -24.75
C TYR A 331 22.75 1.67 -26.07
N ASN A 332 23.50 1.05 -26.98
CA ASN A 332 23.77 1.57 -28.32
C ASN A 332 24.54 2.91 -28.35
N ARG A 333 25.36 3.18 -27.33
CA ARG A 333 26.25 4.35 -27.30
C ARG A 333 27.49 4.13 -28.19
N PRO A 334 28.10 5.19 -28.76
CA PRO A 334 27.69 6.58 -28.70
C PRO A 334 26.35 6.83 -29.42
N TRP A 335 25.52 7.69 -28.83
CA TRP A 335 24.28 8.17 -29.45
C TRP A 335 24.56 9.26 -30.49
N ASN A 336 25.35 8.89 -31.50
CA ASN A 336 25.83 9.75 -32.57
C ASN A 336 24.83 9.92 -33.73
N SER A 337 23.54 9.74 -33.43
CA SER A 337 22.42 9.88 -34.34
C SER A 337 21.13 9.97 -33.52
N ARG A 338 20.08 10.57 -34.09
CA ARG A 338 18.77 10.66 -33.41
C ARG A 338 18.19 9.26 -33.22
N TYR A 339 18.32 8.39 -34.23
CA TYR A 339 17.88 7.00 -34.16
C TYR A 339 18.52 6.26 -32.97
N LYS A 340 19.85 6.29 -32.86
CA LYS A 340 20.53 5.59 -31.75
C LYS A 340 20.18 6.17 -30.38
N SER A 341 20.00 7.49 -30.28
CA SER A 341 19.60 8.14 -29.03
C SER A 341 18.24 7.67 -28.55
N ILE A 342 17.26 7.54 -29.45
CA ILE A 342 15.91 7.08 -29.12
C ILE A 342 15.92 5.60 -28.76
N ILE A 343 16.51 4.74 -29.60
CA ILE A 343 16.59 3.29 -29.35
C ILE A 343 17.38 3.00 -28.06
N GLY A 344 18.57 3.59 -27.94
CA GLY A 344 19.46 3.39 -26.81
C GLY A 344 18.90 3.95 -25.51
N GLY A 345 18.32 5.15 -25.55
CA GLY A 345 17.67 5.74 -24.39
C GLY A 345 16.49 4.90 -23.91
N ALA A 346 15.68 4.35 -24.82
CA ALA A 346 14.60 3.44 -24.47
C ALA A 346 15.13 2.16 -23.81
N GLN A 347 16.22 1.56 -24.31
CA GLN A 347 16.85 0.38 -23.71
C GLN A 347 17.35 0.67 -22.28
N PHE A 348 17.99 1.83 -22.07
CA PHE A 348 18.40 2.25 -20.72
C PHE A 348 17.19 2.42 -19.79
N TYR A 349 16.15 3.11 -20.26
CA TYR A 349 14.94 3.34 -19.48
C TYR A 349 14.25 2.02 -19.10
N GLY A 350 14.10 1.13 -20.08
CA GLY A 350 13.50 -0.19 -19.90
C GLY A 350 14.25 -1.04 -18.89
N SER A 351 15.59 -1.02 -18.91
CA SER A 351 16.41 -1.80 -17.98
C SER A 351 16.30 -1.33 -16.52
N GLN A 352 15.99 -0.05 -16.28
CA GLN A 352 15.88 0.47 -14.91
C GLN A 352 14.56 0.08 -14.24
N TYR A 353 13.45 0.01 -14.98
CA TYR A 353 12.12 -0.14 -14.39
C TYR A 353 11.31 -1.28 -15.00
N VAL A 354 11.03 -1.22 -16.30
CA VAL A 354 10.14 -2.17 -16.99
C VAL A 354 10.66 -3.60 -16.91
N ALA A 355 11.96 -3.82 -17.15
CA ALA A 355 12.59 -5.14 -17.03
C ALA A 355 12.60 -5.68 -15.59
N ARG A 356 12.39 -4.81 -14.58
CA ARG A 356 12.24 -5.18 -13.16
C ARG A 356 10.77 -5.36 -12.75
N GLY A 357 9.87 -5.29 -13.72
CA GLY A 357 8.42 -5.34 -13.55
C GLY A 357 7.78 -3.99 -13.21
N GLN A 358 8.54 -2.95 -12.84
CA GLN A 358 8.04 -1.63 -12.38
C GLN A 358 7.51 -0.77 -13.54
N ASP A 359 6.51 -1.27 -14.24
CA ASP A 359 5.96 -0.77 -15.49
C ASP A 359 4.65 0.02 -15.31
N THR A 360 4.39 0.55 -14.12
CA THR A 360 3.37 1.57 -13.88
C THR A 360 3.90 2.60 -12.89
N THR A 361 3.33 3.81 -12.87
CA THR A 361 3.71 4.85 -11.89
C THR A 361 3.48 4.36 -10.46
N TYR A 362 2.40 3.61 -10.22
CA TYR A 362 2.14 2.96 -8.94
C TYR A 362 3.28 2.01 -8.52
N LEU A 363 3.72 1.13 -9.42
CA LEU A 363 4.75 0.15 -9.11
C LEU A 363 6.13 0.78 -8.93
N LYS A 364 6.40 1.89 -9.61
CA LYS A 364 7.59 2.71 -9.34
C LYS A 364 7.54 3.36 -7.96
N LYS A 365 6.37 3.77 -7.50
CA LYS A 365 6.20 4.41 -6.18
C LYS A 365 6.30 3.43 -5.02
N PHE A 366 5.61 2.29 -5.12
CA PHE A 366 5.45 1.37 -3.98
C PHE A 366 6.27 0.09 -4.10
N ASN A 367 6.63 -0.31 -5.33
CA ASN A 367 7.27 -1.58 -5.65
C ASN A 367 6.66 -2.78 -4.89
N VAL A 368 5.59 -3.35 -5.44
CA VAL A 368 4.88 -4.48 -4.83
C VAL A 368 4.94 -5.73 -5.71
N GLN A 369 6.13 -5.98 -6.27
CA GLN A 369 6.38 -7.12 -7.15
C GLN A 369 7.88 -7.47 -7.20
N GLY A 370 8.20 -8.52 -7.96
CA GLY A 370 9.57 -8.92 -8.25
C GLY A 370 10.27 -9.55 -7.05
N ALA A 371 11.58 -9.81 -7.19
CA ALA A 371 12.38 -10.50 -6.18
C ALA A 371 12.75 -9.63 -4.96
N SER A 372 12.53 -8.32 -5.01
CA SER A 372 12.92 -7.38 -3.95
C SER A 372 11.87 -6.28 -3.77
N PRO A 373 10.65 -6.63 -3.32
CA PRO A 373 9.58 -5.66 -3.12
C PRO A 373 9.95 -4.61 -2.07
N HIS A 374 9.31 -3.45 -2.14
CA HIS A 374 9.47 -2.29 -1.25
C HIS A 374 10.84 -1.60 -1.29
N THR A 375 11.67 -1.93 -2.29
CA THR A 375 12.96 -1.29 -2.60
C THR A 375 12.88 -0.59 -3.96
N HIS A 376 13.92 0.12 -4.39
CA HIS A 376 13.98 0.76 -5.72
C HIS A 376 12.70 1.57 -6.03
N GLN A 377 12.32 2.43 -5.09
CA GLN A 377 11.15 3.30 -5.22
C GLN A 377 11.58 4.63 -5.80
N TYR A 378 10.89 5.08 -6.84
CA TYR A 378 11.27 6.26 -7.62
C TYR A 378 11.18 7.57 -6.83
N MET A 379 10.30 7.64 -5.84
CA MET A 379 10.05 8.87 -5.07
C MET A 379 9.62 8.57 -3.63
N THR A 380 9.95 9.50 -2.74
CA THR A 380 9.58 9.45 -1.32
C THR A 380 8.27 10.19 -1.02
N SER A 381 7.87 11.20 -1.81
CA SER A 381 6.58 11.89 -1.62
C SER A 381 5.41 10.92 -1.81
N ILE A 382 4.55 10.79 -0.80
CA ILE A 382 3.44 9.82 -0.83
C ILE A 382 2.40 10.13 -1.92
N TYR A 383 2.21 11.40 -2.26
CA TYR A 383 1.24 11.87 -3.24
C TYR A 383 1.85 12.22 -4.60
N GLY A 384 3.18 12.10 -4.75
CA GLY A 384 3.89 12.47 -5.99
C GLY A 384 3.37 11.71 -7.20
N ALA A 385 3.21 10.39 -7.08
CA ALA A 385 2.70 9.53 -8.15
C ALA A 385 1.27 9.89 -8.57
N ALA A 386 0.40 10.20 -7.60
CA ALA A 386 -0.96 10.70 -7.84
C ALA A 386 -0.95 12.00 -8.64
N ASN A 387 -0.11 12.96 -8.24
CA ASN A 387 0.01 14.25 -8.91
C ASN A 387 0.58 14.13 -10.33
N GLU A 388 1.61 13.29 -10.52
CA GLU A 388 2.19 13.03 -11.84
C GLU A 388 1.17 12.35 -12.77
N SER A 389 0.38 11.41 -12.25
CA SER A 389 -0.61 10.70 -13.05
C SER A 389 -1.79 11.60 -13.44
N ALA A 390 -2.19 12.55 -12.58
CA ALA A 390 -3.17 13.56 -12.96
C ALA A 390 -2.67 14.45 -14.11
N LYS A 391 -1.38 14.84 -14.10
CA LYS A 391 -0.78 15.58 -15.22
C LYS A 391 -0.74 14.72 -16.49
N LEU A 392 -0.40 13.43 -16.35
CA LEU A 392 -0.40 12.48 -17.45
C LEU A 392 -1.81 12.32 -18.05
N SER A 393 -2.85 12.18 -17.22
CA SER A 393 -4.25 12.16 -17.68
C SER A 393 -4.58 13.38 -18.53
N ASN A 394 -4.21 14.58 -18.08
CA ASN A 394 -4.48 15.82 -18.83
C ASN A 394 -3.80 15.80 -20.22
N ALA A 395 -2.58 15.26 -20.31
CA ALA A 395 -1.88 15.10 -21.58
C ALA A 395 -2.60 14.12 -22.53
N TYR A 396 -3.45 13.24 -21.99
CA TYR A 396 -4.23 12.26 -22.73
C TYR A 396 -5.68 12.67 -22.94
N ASP A 397 -6.16 13.84 -22.51
CA ASP A 397 -7.60 14.17 -22.51
C ASP A 397 -8.26 14.04 -23.90
N GLN A 398 -7.55 14.39 -24.98
CA GLN A 398 -8.02 14.24 -26.37
C GLN A 398 -7.67 12.88 -27.01
N LEU A 399 -7.09 11.98 -26.22
CA LEU A 399 -6.55 10.68 -26.62
C LEU A 399 -7.17 9.53 -25.83
N LYS A 400 -8.15 9.80 -24.95
CA LYS A 400 -8.78 8.79 -24.09
C LYS A 400 -9.62 7.77 -24.86
N ASP A 401 -9.94 8.02 -26.12
CA ASP A 401 -10.55 7.04 -27.03
C ASP A 401 -9.54 6.01 -27.58
N MET A 402 -8.23 6.19 -27.36
CA MET A 402 -7.22 5.20 -27.72
C MET A 402 -7.33 3.93 -26.88
N ALA A 403 -6.79 2.83 -27.40
CA ALA A 403 -6.60 1.61 -26.63
C ALA A 403 -5.50 1.82 -25.57
N LEU A 404 -5.89 1.86 -24.30
CA LEU A 404 -5.00 2.03 -23.15
C LEU A 404 -5.15 0.83 -22.21
N VAL A 405 -4.03 0.34 -21.70
CA VAL A 405 -4.00 -0.81 -20.77
C VAL A 405 -3.60 -0.32 -19.39
N PHE A 406 -4.39 -0.68 -18.38
CA PHE A 406 -4.14 -0.32 -16.99
C PHE A 406 -3.89 -1.58 -16.17
N LYS A 407 -2.69 -1.71 -15.59
CA LYS A 407 -2.30 -2.82 -14.73
C LYS A 407 -2.43 -2.42 -13.27
N ILE A 408 -3.41 -2.99 -12.57
CA ILE A 408 -3.90 -2.51 -11.28
C ILE A 408 -3.58 -3.53 -10.19
N PRO A 409 -2.79 -3.17 -9.15
CA PRO A 409 -2.45 -4.06 -8.06
C PRO A 409 -3.66 -4.55 -7.25
N VAL A 410 -3.62 -5.83 -6.88
CA VAL A 410 -4.56 -6.50 -5.99
C VAL A 410 -3.77 -7.16 -4.86
N TYR A 411 -4.15 -6.89 -3.62
CA TYR A 411 -3.53 -7.43 -2.41
C TYR A 411 -4.49 -8.40 -1.71
N SER A 412 -3.95 -9.36 -0.95
CA SER A 412 -4.77 -10.16 -0.04
C SER A 412 -5.08 -9.37 1.24
N ASN A 413 -6.21 -9.68 1.89
CA ASN A 413 -6.64 -9.08 3.15
C ASN A 413 -6.76 -7.54 3.13
N MET A 414 -7.14 -6.97 1.98
CA MET A 414 -7.51 -5.56 1.92
C MET A 414 -8.77 -5.28 2.75
N PRO A 415 -8.92 -4.06 3.29
CA PRO A 415 -10.14 -3.66 3.98
C PRO A 415 -11.34 -3.71 3.02
N ASN A 416 -12.50 -4.08 3.56
CA ASN A 416 -13.75 -4.21 2.79
C ASN A 416 -14.20 -2.89 2.15
N THR A 417 -13.83 -1.77 2.77
CA THR A 417 -14.04 -0.42 2.26
C THR A 417 -12.72 0.20 1.81
N VAL A 418 -12.81 1.16 0.90
CA VAL A 418 -11.66 1.96 0.50
C VAL A 418 -11.06 2.71 1.69
N CYS A 419 -9.73 2.86 1.72
CA CYS A 419 -9.07 3.60 2.78
C CYS A 419 -9.35 5.10 2.65
N ALA A 420 -10.10 5.69 3.57
CA ALA A 420 -10.41 7.12 3.55
C ALA A 420 -9.17 8.00 3.74
N LYS A 421 -9.14 9.15 3.08
CA LYS A 421 -8.09 10.16 3.28
C LYS A 421 -8.23 10.77 4.68
N PRO A 422 -7.20 10.76 5.54
CA PRO A 422 -7.27 11.44 6.83
C PRO A 422 -7.50 12.94 6.65
N THR A 423 -8.36 13.54 7.48
CA THR A 423 -8.73 14.97 7.40
C THR A 423 -8.50 15.74 8.69
N GLY A 424 -8.13 15.06 9.78
CA GLY A 424 -8.03 15.68 11.08
C GLY A 424 -6.72 16.43 11.31
N ASP A 425 -6.76 17.39 12.23
CA ASP A 425 -5.62 18.24 12.57
C ASP A 425 -5.63 18.57 14.08
N GLY A 426 -4.51 19.09 14.59
CA GLY A 426 -4.28 19.29 16.03
C GLY A 426 -3.26 18.31 16.61
N ASN A 427 -3.22 18.16 17.93
CA ASN A 427 -2.27 17.27 18.60
C ASN A 427 -2.42 15.82 18.10
N PRO A 428 -1.35 15.19 17.59
CA PRO A 428 -1.39 13.87 16.98
C PRO A 428 -1.21 12.71 17.97
N VAL A 429 -0.91 12.97 19.24
CA VAL A 429 -0.45 11.94 20.19
C VAL A 429 -1.60 11.02 20.60
N ASN A 430 -1.67 9.86 19.95
CA ASN A 430 -2.60 8.76 20.27
C ASN A 430 -1.92 7.64 21.06
N LEU A 431 -1.04 8.00 22.00
CA LEU A 431 -0.30 7.04 22.83
C LEU A 431 -0.93 6.91 24.22
N LEU A 432 -0.86 5.71 24.80
CA LEU A 432 -1.09 5.50 26.22
C LEU A 432 0.22 5.70 26.99
N SER A 433 0.13 6.16 28.24
CA SER A 433 1.23 6.19 29.21
C SER A 433 1.23 4.98 30.13
N ASN A 434 0.10 4.28 30.24
CA ASN A 434 -0.05 3.06 31.03
C ASN A 434 -1.22 2.21 30.53
N ILE A 435 -1.09 0.89 30.67
CA ILE A 435 -2.19 -0.08 30.69
C ILE A 435 -1.99 -0.94 31.94
N GLU A 436 -3.01 -1.04 32.78
CA GLU A 436 -2.99 -1.86 33.98
C GLU A 436 -4.20 -2.80 33.99
N VAL A 437 -3.94 -4.04 34.39
CA VAL A 437 -4.96 -5.06 34.64
C VAL A 437 -4.84 -5.43 36.10
N SER A 438 -5.86 -5.14 36.91
CA SER A 438 -5.76 -5.24 38.37
C SER A 438 -5.30 -6.63 38.81
N GLY A 439 -4.11 -6.71 39.44
CA GLY A 439 -3.53 -7.96 39.93
C GLY A 439 -2.68 -8.75 38.92
N TYR A 440 -2.51 -8.27 37.68
CA TYR A 440 -1.81 -9.00 36.61
C TYR A 440 -0.77 -8.15 35.89
N GLY A 441 0.37 -8.77 35.58
CA GLY A 441 1.41 -8.18 34.75
C GLY A 441 1.16 -8.39 33.25
N LEU A 442 1.52 -7.40 32.45
CA LEU A 442 1.51 -7.50 31.00
C LEU A 442 2.78 -8.20 30.49
N SER A 443 2.63 -8.93 29.37
CA SER A 443 3.74 -9.48 28.61
C SER A 443 3.63 -9.07 27.13
N PRO A 444 4.60 -8.33 26.58
CA PRO A 444 5.73 -7.72 27.29
C PRO A 444 5.28 -6.68 28.33
N SER A 445 6.20 -6.20 29.16
CA SER A 445 5.92 -5.03 30.01
C SER A 445 5.49 -3.84 29.14
N PHE A 446 4.68 -2.95 29.71
CA PHE A 446 4.12 -1.84 28.96
C PHE A 446 5.20 -0.97 28.32
N ASN A 447 5.04 -0.68 27.03
CA ASN A 447 5.83 0.28 26.28
C ASN A 447 4.89 1.08 25.38
N ILE A 448 5.06 2.41 25.35
CA ILE A 448 4.14 3.32 24.68
C ILE A 448 3.88 2.99 23.20
N TYR A 449 4.85 2.39 22.50
CA TYR A 449 4.75 2.00 21.08
C TYR A 449 4.42 0.52 20.86
N THR A 450 4.41 -0.30 21.92
CA THR A 450 3.97 -1.70 21.81
C THR A 450 2.44 -1.76 21.87
N THR A 451 1.83 -2.34 20.85
CA THR A 451 0.36 -2.41 20.71
C THR A 451 -0.22 -3.80 20.99
N GLN A 452 0.61 -4.82 21.21
CA GLN A 452 0.16 -6.18 21.49
C GLN A 452 0.69 -6.62 22.85
N TYR A 453 -0.21 -7.00 23.74
CA TYR A 453 0.09 -7.50 25.08
C TYR A 453 -0.66 -8.79 25.34
N SER A 454 -0.10 -9.63 26.20
CA SER A 454 -0.74 -10.86 26.66
C SER A 454 -0.60 -11.00 28.17
N LEU A 455 -1.61 -11.57 28.81
CA LEU A 455 -1.53 -12.02 30.20
C LEU A 455 -2.27 -13.35 30.38
N VAL A 456 -1.97 -14.01 31.49
CA VAL A 456 -2.61 -15.27 31.90
C VAL A 456 -3.40 -14.99 33.17
N VAL A 457 -4.59 -15.57 33.24
CA VAL A 457 -5.51 -15.49 34.36
C VAL A 457 -5.92 -16.91 34.74
N ASP A 458 -5.58 -17.30 35.96
CA ASP A 458 -5.96 -18.60 36.50
C ASP A 458 -7.38 -18.55 37.10
N ASP A 459 -8.06 -19.69 37.16
CA ASP A 459 -9.36 -19.81 37.84
C ASP A 459 -9.26 -19.47 39.34
N PRO A 460 -10.35 -18.95 39.97
CA PRO A 460 -11.72 -18.85 39.45
C PRO A 460 -12.08 -17.45 38.87
N VAL A 461 -11.14 -16.70 38.31
CA VAL A 461 -11.38 -15.29 37.93
C VAL A 461 -12.37 -15.16 36.76
N ALA A 462 -13.55 -14.60 37.05
CA ALA A 462 -14.63 -14.45 36.07
C ALA A 462 -14.54 -13.16 35.24
N ALA A 463 -13.83 -12.14 35.73
CA ALA A 463 -13.66 -10.87 35.06
C ALA A 463 -12.35 -10.19 35.51
N VAL A 464 -11.79 -9.35 34.65
CA VAL A 464 -10.68 -8.47 35.00
C VAL A 464 -11.10 -7.01 34.90
N ASN A 465 -10.49 -6.15 35.69
CA ASN A 465 -10.66 -4.71 35.57
C ASN A 465 -9.44 -4.11 34.87
N ILE A 466 -9.69 -3.41 33.76
CA ILE A 466 -8.67 -2.82 32.91
C ILE A 466 -8.72 -1.30 33.07
N SER A 467 -7.60 -0.68 33.41
CA SER A 467 -7.42 0.77 33.40
C SER A 467 -6.32 1.15 32.42
N ALA A 468 -6.40 2.36 31.88
CA ALA A 468 -5.39 2.91 31.01
C ALA A 468 -5.35 4.43 31.15
N SER A 469 -4.19 5.02 30.92
CA SER A 469 -3.96 6.46 30.96
C SER A 469 -3.42 6.92 29.63
N THR A 470 -3.91 8.05 29.12
CA THR A 470 -3.35 8.65 27.90
C THR A 470 -1.99 9.26 28.20
N TYR A 471 -1.13 9.30 27.19
CA TYR A 471 0.15 10.01 27.29
C TYR A 471 -0.07 11.52 27.26
N ASP A 472 -0.95 11.98 26.36
CA ASP A 472 -1.31 13.38 26.21
C ASP A 472 -2.75 13.62 26.72
N SER A 473 -2.96 14.75 27.39
CA SER A 473 -4.26 15.10 27.97
C SER A 473 -5.33 15.50 26.94
N SER A 474 -4.92 15.81 25.71
CA SER A 474 -5.84 16.07 24.59
C SER A 474 -6.37 14.79 23.93
N ALA A 475 -5.79 13.64 24.23
CA ALA A 475 -6.26 12.35 23.74
C ALA A 475 -7.41 11.80 24.61
N ARG A 476 -8.22 10.92 24.03
CA ARG A 476 -9.34 10.25 24.69
C ARG A 476 -9.33 8.74 24.48
N ILE A 477 -9.59 7.97 25.53
CA ILE A 477 -9.83 6.53 25.43
C ILE A 477 -11.28 6.32 24.98
N LEU A 478 -11.47 5.63 23.87
CA LEU A 478 -12.78 5.36 23.27
C LEU A 478 -13.41 4.05 23.79
N SER A 479 -12.58 3.05 24.10
CA SER A 479 -13.03 1.70 24.43
C SER A 479 -11.97 0.89 25.17
N GLY A 480 -12.35 -0.27 25.71
CA GLY A 480 -11.45 -1.31 26.22
C GLY A 480 -11.03 -1.20 27.68
N THR A 481 -11.52 -0.19 28.41
CA THR A 481 -11.32 -0.05 29.87
C THR A 481 -12.57 -0.42 30.65
N GLY A 482 -12.41 -0.67 31.96
CA GLY A 482 -13.45 -1.11 32.88
C GLY A 482 -13.44 -2.62 33.12
N SER A 483 -14.56 -3.13 33.64
CA SER A 483 -14.74 -4.56 33.94
C SER A 483 -15.02 -5.34 32.66
N VAL A 484 -14.18 -6.34 32.38
CA VAL A 484 -14.31 -7.25 31.23
C VAL A 484 -14.53 -8.66 31.74
N ALA A 485 -15.69 -9.23 31.42
CA ALA A 485 -15.98 -10.63 31.70
C ALA A 485 -15.12 -11.54 30.81
N LEU A 486 -14.56 -12.58 31.42
CA LEU A 486 -13.71 -13.56 30.75
C LEU A 486 -14.47 -14.85 30.47
N LYS A 487 -14.36 -15.32 29.24
CA LYS A 487 -14.70 -16.69 28.85
C LYS A 487 -13.49 -17.59 29.08
N GLU A 488 -13.71 -18.88 29.22
CA GLU A 488 -12.63 -19.86 29.16
C GLU A 488 -11.85 -19.73 27.85
N GLY A 489 -10.54 -19.95 27.90
CA GLY A 489 -9.64 -19.82 26.76
C GLY A 489 -9.29 -18.38 26.42
N MET A 490 -9.18 -18.09 25.12
CA MET A 490 -8.58 -16.85 24.63
C MET A 490 -9.59 -15.69 24.56
N ASN A 491 -9.40 -14.65 25.36
CA ASN A 491 -10.18 -13.40 25.32
C ASN A 491 -9.34 -12.26 24.73
N THR A 492 -9.85 -11.56 23.73
CA THR A 492 -9.18 -10.40 23.14
C THR A 492 -9.93 -9.12 23.50
N VAL A 493 -9.22 -8.17 24.12
CA VAL A 493 -9.73 -6.83 24.43
C VAL A 493 -8.96 -5.79 23.63
N GLN A 494 -9.66 -4.85 23.00
CA GLN A 494 -9.06 -3.77 22.23
C GLN A 494 -9.30 -2.42 22.94
N ILE A 495 -8.21 -1.81 23.39
CA ILE A 495 -8.20 -0.47 23.97
C ILE A 495 -7.87 0.52 22.86
N THR A 496 -8.85 1.31 22.44
CA THR A 496 -8.67 2.31 21.39
C THR A 496 -8.53 3.69 21.99
N VAL A 497 -7.42 4.37 21.71
CA VAL A 497 -7.18 5.77 22.07
C VAL A 497 -7.23 6.64 20.81
N GLN A 498 -7.82 7.82 20.92
CA GLN A 498 -7.92 8.79 19.85
C GLN A 498 -7.23 10.09 20.23
N ALA A 499 -6.36 10.59 19.35
CA ALA A 499 -5.75 11.90 19.49
C ALA A 499 -6.72 13.04 19.18
N GLN A 500 -6.34 14.29 19.50
CA GLN A 500 -7.12 15.48 19.16
C GLN A 500 -7.38 15.59 17.64
N ASN A 501 -6.40 15.18 16.83
CA ASN A 501 -6.54 15.15 15.37
C ASN A 501 -7.40 14.00 14.83
N GLY A 502 -8.08 13.24 15.68
CA GLY A 502 -8.98 12.17 15.29
C GLY A 502 -8.30 10.85 14.91
N THR A 503 -6.97 10.81 14.75
CA THR A 503 -6.26 9.54 14.50
C THR A 503 -6.35 8.63 15.72
N THR A 504 -6.47 7.33 15.49
CA THR A 504 -6.63 6.32 16.54
C THR A 504 -5.46 5.36 16.58
N ARG A 505 -5.20 4.82 17.77
CA ARG A 505 -4.31 3.68 18.00
C ARG A 505 -5.06 2.66 18.84
N THR A 506 -4.92 1.39 18.46
CA THR A 506 -5.50 0.27 19.19
C THR A 506 -4.40 -0.54 19.84
N TYR A 507 -4.53 -0.75 21.14
CA TYR A 507 -3.74 -1.69 21.93
C TYR A 507 -4.57 -2.94 22.17
N THR A 508 -4.07 -4.10 21.74
CA THR A 508 -4.73 -5.39 21.91
C THR A 508 -4.15 -6.12 23.10
N LEU A 509 -5.05 -6.54 23.99
CA LEU A 509 -4.75 -7.35 25.15
C LEU A 509 -5.34 -8.76 24.94
N ASN A 510 -4.46 -9.74 24.85
CA ASN A 510 -4.82 -11.16 24.80
C ASN A 510 -4.77 -11.73 26.21
N ILE A 511 -5.94 -12.02 26.79
CA ILE A 511 -6.12 -12.57 28.14
C ILE A 511 -6.48 -14.05 28.05
N ALA A 512 -5.49 -14.91 28.26
CA ALA A 512 -5.73 -16.34 28.35
C ALA A 512 -6.26 -16.68 29.74
N LYS A 513 -7.47 -17.24 29.79
CA LYS A 513 -8.08 -17.78 30.99
C LYS A 513 -8.06 -19.30 30.92
N SER A 514 -7.80 -19.96 32.04
CA SER A 514 -7.88 -21.43 32.14
C SER A 514 -9.25 -21.95 31.65
N GLY A 515 -9.22 -22.97 30.78
CA GLY A 515 -10.40 -23.73 30.32
C GLY A 515 -10.51 -24.00 28.80
N GLY A 516 -10.58 -25.30 28.42
CA GLY A 516 -11.39 -25.78 27.28
C GLY A 516 -10.71 -26.49 26.10
N GLY A 517 -9.38 -26.50 26.01
CA GLY A 517 -8.64 -27.25 24.99
C GLY A 517 -7.67 -28.22 25.64
N THR A 518 -8.19 -29.12 26.47
CA THR A 518 -7.36 -30.06 27.22
C THR A 518 -6.95 -31.20 26.30
N ALA A 519 -5.66 -31.26 25.96
CA ALA A 519 -5.08 -32.60 25.83
C ALA A 519 -5.03 -33.15 27.25
N GLU A 520 -5.80 -34.20 27.53
CA GLU A 520 -5.70 -34.93 28.79
C GLU A 520 -4.56 -35.94 28.70
N ASN A 521 -3.88 -36.18 29.82
CA ASN A 521 -2.84 -37.19 29.90
C ASN A 521 -3.40 -38.57 29.50
N PRO A 522 -2.87 -39.24 28.45
CA PRO A 522 -3.39 -40.52 27.98
C PRO A 522 -3.26 -41.69 28.98
N GLY A 523 -2.57 -41.51 30.10
CA GLY A 523 -2.60 -42.43 31.25
C GLY A 523 -2.79 -41.64 32.53
N GLY A 524 -3.86 -41.90 33.30
CA GLY A 524 -4.30 -41.13 34.47
C GLY A 524 -3.37 -41.10 35.71
N GLU A 525 -2.06 -41.25 35.52
CA GLU A 525 -1.02 -40.98 36.50
C GLU A 525 -0.05 -39.95 35.91
N ASN A 526 0.31 -38.90 36.67
CA ASN A 526 1.37 -37.98 36.27
C ASN A 526 2.63 -38.81 35.91
N PRO A 527 3.21 -38.66 34.70
CA PRO A 527 4.43 -39.36 34.36
C PRO A 527 5.49 -39.09 35.43
N PRO A 528 6.32 -40.08 35.81
CA PRO A 528 7.40 -39.84 36.75
C PRO A 528 8.24 -38.68 36.24
N ALA A 529 8.75 -37.83 37.14
CA ALA A 529 9.71 -36.77 36.83
C ALA A 529 11.01 -37.35 36.25
N GLY A 530 10.97 -37.78 34.98
CA GLY A 530 12.16 -37.94 34.16
C GLY A 530 12.77 -36.56 33.91
N ASN A 531 14.03 -36.52 33.48
CA ASN A 531 14.76 -35.30 33.10
C ASN A 531 14.16 -34.63 31.83
N VAL A 532 12.87 -34.33 31.84
CA VAL A 532 12.17 -33.64 30.77
C VAL A 532 12.35 -32.13 30.99
N THR A 533 12.91 -31.46 30.00
CA THR A 533 13.05 -30.00 30.02
C THR A 533 11.69 -29.38 29.72
N LYS A 534 11.09 -28.68 30.69
CA LYS A 534 9.85 -27.92 30.47
C LYS A 534 10.00 -26.97 29.28
N GLY A 535 9.04 -27.02 28.37
CA GLY A 535 8.98 -26.25 27.13
C GLY A 535 9.63 -26.92 25.92
N ASP A 536 10.48 -27.94 26.08
CA ASP A 536 11.11 -28.70 24.99
C ASP A 536 10.22 -29.89 24.60
N VAL A 537 9.14 -29.58 23.89
CA VAL A 537 8.06 -30.52 23.56
C VAL A 537 8.44 -31.42 22.39
N ASN A 538 9.40 -31.01 21.56
CA ASN A 538 9.92 -31.81 20.48
C ASN A 538 11.14 -32.67 20.87
N GLN A 539 11.73 -32.42 22.05
CA GLN A 539 12.86 -33.12 22.67
C GLN A 539 14.18 -32.98 21.89
N ASP A 540 14.39 -31.84 21.24
CA ASP A 540 15.62 -31.55 20.49
C ASP A 540 16.71 -30.86 21.34
N GLY A 541 16.40 -30.57 22.62
CA GLY A 541 17.29 -29.92 23.57
C GLY A 541 17.24 -28.39 23.52
N SER A 542 16.38 -27.80 22.68
CA SER A 542 16.12 -26.37 22.59
C SER A 542 14.64 -26.09 22.86
N ILE A 543 14.33 -24.93 23.44
CA ILE A 543 12.95 -24.45 23.57
C ILE A 543 12.74 -23.38 22.50
N ASP A 544 12.03 -23.72 21.43
CA ASP A 544 11.84 -22.85 20.27
C ASP A 544 10.43 -22.93 19.65
N VAL A 545 10.25 -22.25 18.51
CA VAL A 545 8.94 -22.13 17.85
C VAL A 545 8.37 -23.48 17.39
N LEU A 546 9.20 -24.50 17.17
CA LEU A 546 8.76 -25.83 16.79
C LEU A 546 8.04 -26.53 17.95
N ASP A 547 8.45 -26.29 19.19
CA ASP A 547 7.75 -26.75 20.39
C ASP A 547 6.38 -26.09 20.49
N LEU A 548 6.35 -24.78 20.28
CA LEU A 548 5.11 -23.99 20.27
C LEU A 548 4.10 -24.52 19.24
N VAL A 549 4.55 -24.81 18.01
CA VAL A 549 3.68 -25.39 16.96
C VAL A 549 3.13 -26.76 17.37
N ARG A 550 3.92 -27.56 18.10
CA ARG A 550 3.50 -28.88 18.55
C ARG A 550 2.46 -28.81 19.65
N VAL A 551 2.66 -27.93 20.64
CA VAL A 551 1.67 -27.62 21.68
C VAL A 551 0.39 -27.08 21.05
N GLN A 552 0.50 -26.15 20.10
CA GLN A 552 -0.66 -25.61 19.38
C GLN A 552 -1.45 -26.71 18.69
N LYS A 553 -0.78 -27.61 17.95
CA LYS A 553 -1.41 -28.75 17.27
C LYS A 553 -2.08 -29.71 18.25
N ALA A 554 -1.50 -29.90 19.44
CA ALA A 554 -2.07 -30.77 20.46
C ALA A 554 -3.36 -30.18 21.04
N ILE A 555 -3.35 -28.88 21.37
CA ILE A 555 -4.52 -28.15 21.88
C ILE A 555 -5.71 -28.21 20.89
N ILE A 556 -5.43 -28.15 19.59
CA ILE A 556 -6.46 -28.21 18.54
C ILE A 556 -6.74 -29.64 18.02
N GLY A 557 -6.21 -30.67 18.67
CA GLY A 557 -6.49 -32.07 18.36
C GLY A 557 -5.89 -32.59 17.04
N LEU A 558 -4.94 -31.88 16.45
CA LEU A 558 -4.24 -32.31 15.23
C LEU A 558 -3.06 -33.25 15.49
N THR A 559 -2.62 -33.37 16.75
CA THR A 559 -1.62 -34.35 17.18
C THR A 559 -1.88 -34.80 18.60
N THR A 560 -1.44 -36.00 18.96
CA THR A 560 -1.37 -36.48 20.35
C THR A 560 0.05 -36.33 20.88
N LEU A 561 0.21 -35.92 22.14
CA LEU A 561 1.50 -35.89 22.84
C LEU A 561 1.73 -37.22 23.56
N ASN A 562 2.97 -37.70 23.58
CA ASN A 562 3.35 -38.81 24.46
C ASN A 562 3.59 -38.30 25.90
N ALA A 563 3.84 -39.20 26.87
CA ALA A 563 3.98 -38.84 28.28
C ALA A 563 5.07 -37.78 28.55
N ASP A 564 6.25 -37.92 27.94
CA ASP A 564 7.34 -36.97 28.15
C ASP A 564 7.06 -35.63 27.45
N GLN A 565 6.45 -35.66 26.26
CA GLN A 565 6.05 -34.44 25.53
C GLN A 565 4.94 -33.70 26.25
N PHE A 566 4.03 -34.44 26.88
CA PHE A 566 2.99 -33.89 27.74
C PHE A 566 3.62 -33.19 28.95
N ALA A 567 4.54 -33.86 29.66
CA ALA A 567 5.25 -33.28 30.79
C ALA A 567 6.12 -32.06 30.39
N ALA A 568 6.68 -32.05 29.18
CA ALA A 568 7.37 -30.89 28.64
C ALA A 568 6.40 -29.75 28.29
N ALA A 569 5.22 -30.08 27.79
CA ALA A 569 4.22 -29.12 27.35
C ALA A 569 3.44 -28.50 28.53
N ASP A 570 3.11 -29.27 29.56
CA ASP A 570 2.47 -28.82 30.81
C ASP A 570 3.50 -28.06 31.66
N VAL A 571 3.77 -26.82 31.26
CA VAL A 571 4.81 -26.00 31.87
C VAL A 571 4.30 -25.34 33.15
N ASN A 572 2.99 -25.21 33.32
CA ASN A 572 2.39 -24.70 34.55
C ASN A 572 2.18 -25.78 35.64
N GLY A 573 2.22 -27.06 35.29
CA GLY A 573 2.10 -28.21 36.18
C GLY A 573 0.67 -28.47 36.66
N ASP A 574 -0.35 -28.03 35.92
CA ASP A 574 -1.76 -28.18 36.30
C ASP A 574 -2.39 -29.52 35.86
N GLY A 575 -1.62 -30.36 35.16
CA GLY A 575 -2.06 -31.67 34.68
C GLY A 575 -2.83 -31.61 33.36
N THR A 576 -2.88 -30.45 32.71
CA THR A 576 -3.45 -30.25 31.38
C THR A 576 -2.45 -29.55 30.48
N VAL A 577 -2.57 -29.74 29.16
CA VAL A 577 -1.82 -28.94 28.18
C VAL A 577 -2.80 -28.05 27.44
N ASP A 578 -2.74 -26.74 27.69
CA ASP A 578 -3.69 -25.78 27.15
C ASP A 578 -3.04 -24.47 26.64
N ILE A 579 -3.87 -23.46 26.33
CA ILE A 579 -3.41 -22.18 25.79
C ILE A 579 -2.49 -21.41 26.77
N ILE A 580 -2.59 -21.67 28.08
CA ILE A 580 -1.72 -21.09 29.09
C ILE A 580 -0.29 -21.59 28.90
N ASP A 581 -0.12 -22.89 28.70
CA ASP A 581 1.19 -23.49 28.45
C ASP A 581 1.83 -22.96 27.18
N LEU A 582 1.03 -22.90 26.10
CA LEU A 582 1.44 -22.34 24.82
C LEU A 582 2.01 -20.92 25.01
N ILE A 583 1.29 -20.07 25.75
CA ILE A 583 1.70 -18.68 26.01
C ILE A 583 2.94 -18.63 26.91
N ARG A 584 3.06 -19.49 27.91
CA ARG A 584 4.26 -19.55 28.78
C ARG A 584 5.51 -19.96 27.99
N ILE A 585 5.39 -20.96 27.12
CA ILE A 585 6.45 -21.39 26.19
C ILE A 585 6.79 -20.24 25.23
N GLN A 586 5.79 -19.56 24.66
CA GLN A 586 6.00 -18.38 23.81
C GLN A 586 6.82 -17.29 24.52
N LYS A 587 6.45 -16.97 25.76
CA LYS A 587 7.16 -15.97 26.57
C LYS A 587 8.60 -16.39 26.87
N HIS A 588 8.85 -17.68 27.06
CA HIS A 588 10.21 -18.20 27.24
C HIS A 588 11.08 -18.02 26.00
N ILE A 589 10.56 -18.40 24.83
CA ILE A 589 11.26 -18.26 23.54
C ILE A 589 11.62 -16.79 23.26
N LEU A 590 10.73 -15.87 23.64
CA LEU A 590 10.95 -14.42 23.51
C LEU A 590 11.90 -13.84 24.59
N GLY A 591 12.35 -14.66 25.54
CA GLY A 591 13.21 -14.22 26.66
C GLY A 591 12.49 -13.34 27.70
N ILE A 592 11.15 -13.39 27.72
CA ILE A 592 10.31 -12.55 28.59
C ILE A 592 10.05 -13.21 29.94
N GLN A 593 9.93 -14.54 29.98
CA GLN A 593 9.64 -15.31 31.20
C GLN A 593 10.37 -16.66 31.19
N SER A 594 11.10 -16.98 32.26
CA SER A 594 11.71 -18.32 32.42
C SER A 594 10.65 -19.36 32.78
N LEU A 595 10.77 -20.57 32.22
CA LEU A 595 10.01 -21.73 32.67
C LEU A 595 10.69 -22.29 33.94
N SER A 596 9.90 -22.59 34.96
CA SER A 596 10.36 -23.10 36.26
C SER A 596 9.99 -24.55 36.48
#